data_AF-A0A1I1NJZ9-F1
#
_entry.id   AF-A0A1I1NJZ9-F1
#
_cell.length_a   1.000
_cell.length_b   1.000
_cell.length_c   1.000
_cell.angle_alpha   90.00
_cell.angle_beta   90.00
_cell.angle_gamma   90.00
#
_symmetry.space_group_name_H-M   'P 1'
#
loop_
_entity.id
_entity.type
_entity.pdbx_description
1 polymer ?
#
loop_
_entity_poly.entity_id
_entity_poly.type
_entity_poly.pdbx_seq_one_letter_code
_entity_poly.pdbx_strand_id
1 'polypeptide(L)'
;MDKITEVVKRVTEMEGIYDQALKIIDNAENSPEEFLGFQKELMRLADYYSSQDWKDDFALDEEGKLPQDLKRGVLSEDGVYNLLEQNKELLKERGNEGLEEADETLDQIFEMVKDYPDLLQKLVDAQNDYANKLECMVEATKQQLAESGEDILSDKDSVALETLQYKAKGELCEIAEQLLREAFLRKQETYEAQEKKYKELESEYRRLKKMETRYEVGHKVYSNDPCPCGSGKKYKKCCGKA
;
A
#
# COMPACT_ATOMS: atom_id res chain seq x y z
N MET A 1 0.42 -21.52 16.50
CA MET A 1 0.23 -20.31 17.34
C MET A 1 -1.25 -20.09 17.49
N ASP A 2 -1.71 -19.51 18.61
CA ASP A 2 -3.12 -19.12 18.77
C ASP A 2 -3.45 -17.94 17.84
N LYS A 3 -4.69 -17.88 17.33
CA LYS A 3 -5.14 -16.88 16.34
C LYS A 3 -4.88 -15.45 16.85
N ILE A 4 -5.15 -15.20 18.13
CA ILE A 4 -4.89 -13.89 18.75
C ILE A 4 -3.40 -13.56 18.78
N THR A 5 -2.52 -14.54 19.02
CA THR A 5 -1.07 -14.33 19.01
C THR A 5 -0.56 -13.93 17.62
N GLU A 6 -1.12 -14.52 16.56
CA GLU A 6 -0.76 -14.19 15.18
C GLU A 6 -1.20 -12.77 14.80
N VAL A 7 -2.42 -12.38 15.19
CA VAL A 7 -2.95 -11.02 15.02
C VAL A 7 -2.10 -10.01 15.76
N VAL A 8 -1.80 -10.25 17.04
CA VAL A 8 -0.94 -9.36 17.85
C VAL A 8 0.42 -9.17 17.18
N LYS A 9 1.03 -10.25 16.68
CA LYS A 9 2.32 -10.16 15.98
C LYS A 9 2.23 -9.30 14.72
N ARG A 10 1.21 -9.53 13.88
CA ARG A 10 1.00 -8.79 12.64
C ARG A 10 0.71 -7.30 12.92
N VAL A 11 -0.21 -7.00 13.83
CA VAL A 11 -0.55 -5.62 14.22
C VAL A 11 0.69 -4.91 14.77
N THR A 12 1.49 -5.58 15.60
CA THR A 12 2.74 -5.00 16.15
C THR A 12 3.76 -4.69 15.05
N GLU A 13 3.92 -5.58 14.06
CA GLU A 13 4.81 -5.35 12.92
C GLU A 13 4.36 -4.13 12.10
N MET A 14 3.07 -4.08 11.76
CA MET A 14 2.50 -2.98 10.98
C MET A 14 2.53 -1.66 11.76
N GLU A 15 2.31 -1.70 13.08
CA GLU A 15 2.43 -0.53 13.95
C GLU A 15 3.85 0.04 13.94
N GLY A 16 4.87 -0.84 13.90
CA GLY A 16 6.27 -0.42 13.75
C GLY A 16 6.52 0.32 12.44
N ILE A 17 5.97 -0.19 11.33
CA ILE A 17 6.04 0.47 10.02
C ILE A 17 5.32 1.82 10.05
N TYR A 18 4.12 1.86 10.63
CA TYR A 18 3.30 3.08 10.74
C TYR A 18 4.00 4.16 11.57
N ASP A 19 4.58 3.81 12.72
CA ASP A 19 5.33 4.74 13.56
C ASP A 19 6.57 5.31 12.89
N GLN A 20 7.28 4.46 12.13
CA GLN A 20 8.44 4.88 11.38
C GLN A 20 8.03 5.77 10.20
N ALA A 21 6.96 5.40 9.50
CA ALA A 21 6.39 6.20 8.42
C ALA A 21 6.05 7.61 8.87
N LEU A 22 5.40 7.77 10.04
CA LEU A 22 5.05 9.08 10.59
C LEU A 22 6.28 9.99 10.74
N LYS A 23 7.40 9.44 11.24
CA LYS A 23 8.65 10.20 11.42
C LYS A 23 9.29 10.57 10.08
N ILE A 24 9.34 9.62 9.15
CA ILE A 24 9.97 9.80 7.84
C ILE A 24 9.18 10.79 6.99
N ILE A 25 7.85 10.70 7.02
CA ILE A 25 6.97 11.62 6.30
C ILE A 25 7.04 13.03 6.90
N ASP A 26 7.10 13.17 8.22
CA ASP A 26 7.27 14.47 8.89
C ASP A 26 8.62 15.13 8.56
N ASN A 27 9.68 14.32 8.43
CA ASN A 27 11.02 14.77 8.08
C ASN A 27 11.35 14.67 6.58
N ALA A 28 10.33 14.47 5.72
CA ALA A 28 10.55 14.12 4.33
C ALA A 28 11.41 15.18 3.62
N GLU A 29 11.13 16.47 3.82
CA GLU A 29 11.88 17.58 3.21
C GLU A 29 13.39 17.54 3.51
N ASN A 30 13.78 17.17 4.73
CA ASN A 30 15.19 17.17 5.15
C ASN A 30 15.92 15.87 4.82
N SER A 31 15.19 14.79 4.47
CA SER A 31 15.74 13.46 4.26
C SER A 31 15.06 12.75 3.08
N PRO A 32 15.28 13.23 1.83
CA PRO A 32 14.69 12.66 0.61
C PRO A 32 15.03 11.18 0.41
N GLU A 33 16.28 10.81 0.65
CA GLU A 33 16.76 9.42 0.51
C GLU A 33 16.02 8.48 1.47
N GLU A 34 15.91 8.86 2.74
CA GLU A 34 15.18 8.05 3.74
C GLU A 34 13.69 7.93 3.40
N PHE A 35 13.09 9.02 2.92
CA PHE A 35 11.69 9.04 2.46
C PHE A 35 11.46 8.10 1.27
N LEU A 36 12.32 8.15 0.26
CA LEU A 36 12.20 7.32 -0.94
C LEU A 36 12.55 5.86 -0.65
N GLY A 37 13.56 5.60 0.18
CA GLY A 37 13.94 4.26 0.63
C GLY A 37 12.86 3.56 1.46
N PHE A 38 11.97 4.31 2.10
CA PHE A 38 10.89 3.75 2.93
C PHE A 38 9.60 3.43 2.16
N GLN A 39 9.51 3.77 0.87
CA GLN A 39 8.29 3.58 0.07
C GLN A 39 7.87 2.11 -0.03
N LYS A 40 8.83 1.18 0.00
CA LYS A 40 8.55 -0.26 0.04
C LYS A 40 7.80 -0.68 1.30
N GLU A 41 8.19 -0.17 2.46
CA GLU A 41 7.52 -0.48 3.73
C GLU A 41 6.15 0.18 3.81
N LEU A 42 6.01 1.41 3.30
CA LEU A 42 4.71 2.06 3.12
C LEU A 42 3.77 1.26 2.22
N MET A 43 4.29 0.66 1.14
CA MET A 43 3.51 -0.22 0.27
C MET A 43 3.04 -1.48 1.02
N ARG A 44 3.90 -2.08 1.86
CA ARG A 44 3.51 -3.21 2.71
C ARG A 44 2.39 -2.83 3.69
N LEU A 45 2.50 -1.65 4.31
CA LEU A 45 1.46 -1.13 5.21
C LEU A 45 0.15 -0.88 4.47
N ALA A 46 0.21 -0.31 3.26
CA ALA A 46 -0.96 -0.07 2.42
C ALA A 46 -1.63 -1.38 1.98
N ASP A 47 -0.83 -2.39 1.60
CA ASP A 47 -1.32 -3.73 1.28
C ASP A 47 -2.03 -4.36 2.47
N TYR A 48 -1.44 -4.27 3.66
CA TYR A 48 -2.10 -4.71 4.89
C TYR A 48 -3.44 -3.98 5.10
N TYR A 49 -3.47 -2.65 5.07
CA TYR A 49 -4.67 -1.84 5.28
C TYR A 49 -5.83 -2.20 4.33
N SER A 50 -5.51 -2.53 3.08
CA SER A 50 -6.49 -2.95 2.08
C SER A 50 -6.95 -4.41 2.18
N SER A 51 -6.18 -5.23 2.90
CA SER A 51 -6.35 -6.69 2.92
C SER A 51 -7.56 -7.14 3.73
N GLN A 52 -7.92 -8.42 3.58
CA GLN A 52 -8.89 -9.06 4.48
C GLN A 52 -8.32 -9.23 5.89
N ASP A 53 -6.99 -9.37 6.03
CA ASP A 53 -6.33 -9.52 7.33
C ASP A 53 -6.57 -8.29 8.21
N TRP A 54 -6.41 -7.07 7.68
CA TRP A 54 -6.69 -5.84 8.44
C TRP A 54 -8.16 -5.76 8.88
N LYS A 55 -9.11 -6.16 8.03
CA LYS A 55 -10.54 -6.16 8.38
C LYS A 55 -10.86 -7.12 9.52
N ASP A 56 -10.25 -8.31 9.47
CA ASP A 56 -10.41 -9.32 10.50
C ASP A 56 -9.75 -8.88 11.81
N ASP A 57 -8.58 -8.24 11.73
CA ASP A 57 -7.84 -7.69 12.88
C ASP A 57 -8.61 -6.56 13.55
N PHE A 58 -9.12 -5.62 12.75
CA PHE A 58 -9.97 -4.52 13.20
C PHE A 58 -11.24 -5.04 13.89
N ALA A 59 -11.91 -6.04 13.31
CA ALA A 59 -13.08 -6.66 13.92
C ALA A 59 -12.77 -7.30 15.29
N LEU A 60 -11.60 -7.89 15.46
CA LEU A 60 -11.17 -8.45 16.75
C LEU A 60 -10.87 -7.37 17.79
N ASP A 61 -10.34 -6.21 17.37
CA ASP A 61 -10.13 -5.06 18.25
C ASP A 61 -11.47 -4.48 18.72
N GLU A 62 -12.42 -4.28 17.80
CA GLU A 62 -13.78 -3.81 18.09
C GLU A 62 -14.54 -4.76 19.02
N GLU A 63 -14.29 -6.07 18.90
CA GLU A 63 -14.83 -7.09 19.82
C GLU A 63 -14.13 -7.12 21.19
N GLY A 64 -13.07 -6.32 21.38
CA GLY A 64 -12.28 -6.25 22.62
C GLY A 64 -11.46 -7.51 22.89
N LYS A 65 -11.13 -8.29 21.86
CA LYS A 65 -10.41 -9.57 21.97
C LYS A 65 -8.88 -9.40 21.96
N LEU A 66 -8.38 -8.22 21.61
CA LEU A 66 -6.96 -7.91 21.60
C LEU A 66 -6.46 -7.45 22.98
N PRO A 67 -5.17 -7.66 23.31
CA PRO A 67 -4.58 -7.18 24.55
C PRO A 67 -4.74 -5.67 24.73
N GLN A 68 -5.02 -5.22 25.95
CA GLN A 68 -5.30 -3.81 26.21
C GLN A 68 -4.07 -2.91 26.03
N ASP A 69 -2.88 -3.44 26.27
CA ASP A 69 -1.58 -2.78 26.13
C ASP A 69 -1.05 -2.79 24.68
N LEU A 70 -1.74 -3.47 23.75
CA LEU A 70 -1.40 -3.43 22.34
C LEU A 70 -1.59 -2.01 21.80
N LYS A 71 -0.55 -1.50 21.12
CA LYS A 71 -0.61 -0.25 20.37
C LYS A 71 -1.35 -0.48 19.03
N ARG A 72 -2.25 0.44 18.67
CA ARG A 72 -3.32 0.21 17.68
C ARG A 72 -3.47 1.35 16.67
N GLY A 73 -2.42 2.13 16.44
CA GLY A 73 -2.46 3.21 15.45
C GLY A 73 -2.90 2.71 14.07
N VAL A 74 -2.42 1.53 13.67
CA VAL A 74 -2.79 0.90 12.39
C VAL A 74 -4.22 0.37 12.31
N LEU A 75 -4.89 0.18 13.46
CA LEU A 75 -6.30 -0.21 13.54
C LEU A 75 -7.22 0.99 13.81
N SER A 76 -6.71 2.22 13.68
CA SER A 76 -7.55 3.41 13.78
C SER A 76 -8.38 3.62 12.51
N GLU A 77 -9.51 4.32 12.64
CA GLU A 77 -10.43 4.59 11.51
C GLU A 77 -9.75 5.38 10.37
N ASP A 78 -8.87 6.33 10.70
CA ASP A 78 -8.31 7.25 9.71
C ASP A 78 -6.77 7.30 9.67
N GLY A 79 -6.05 6.67 10.61
CA GLY A 79 -4.61 6.89 10.78
C GLY A 79 -3.76 6.50 9.57
N VAL A 80 -3.90 5.25 9.11
CA VAL A 80 -3.17 4.74 7.93
C VAL A 80 -3.62 5.47 6.65
N TYR A 81 -4.91 5.77 6.51
CA TYR A 81 -5.42 6.52 5.36
C TYR A 81 -4.78 7.91 5.25
N ASN A 82 -4.77 8.68 6.35
CA ASN A 82 -4.19 10.02 6.37
C ASN A 82 -2.69 10.00 6.07
N LEU A 83 -1.96 9.02 6.61
CA LEU A 83 -0.54 8.82 6.34
C LEU A 83 -0.28 8.56 4.84
N LEU A 84 -1.05 7.66 4.23
CA LEU A 84 -0.91 7.32 2.82
C LEU A 84 -1.26 8.51 1.91
N GLU A 85 -2.26 9.31 2.28
CA GLU A 85 -2.61 10.52 1.54
C GLU A 85 -1.52 11.59 1.65
N GLN A 86 -0.91 11.77 2.82
CA GLN A 86 0.23 12.68 2.97
C GLN A 86 1.43 12.23 2.13
N ASN A 87 1.73 10.93 2.11
CA ASN A 87 2.79 10.36 1.28
C ASN A 87 2.57 10.63 -0.21
N LYS A 88 1.32 10.47 -0.68
CA LYS A 88 0.92 10.75 -2.06
C LYS A 88 1.19 12.20 -2.44
N GLU A 89 0.83 13.15 -1.60
CA GLU A 89 1.06 14.57 -1.88
C GLU A 89 2.56 14.89 -1.95
N LEU A 90 3.37 14.34 -1.03
CA LEU A 90 4.82 14.50 -1.06
C LEU A 90 5.44 13.91 -2.34
N LEU A 91 5.02 12.71 -2.76
CA LEU A 91 5.46 12.12 -4.03
C LEU A 91 5.03 12.95 -5.25
N LYS A 92 3.90 13.65 -5.17
CA LYS A 92 3.46 14.54 -6.24
C LYS A 92 4.35 15.76 -6.39
N GLU A 93 4.74 16.35 -5.26
CA GLU A 93 5.58 17.55 -5.17
C GLU A 93 7.03 17.26 -5.59
N ARG A 94 7.55 16.06 -5.25
CA ARG A 94 8.95 15.67 -5.45
C ARG A 94 9.38 15.22 -6.84
N GLY A 95 8.50 15.22 -7.83
CA GLY A 95 8.79 14.67 -9.17
C GLY A 95 9.90 15.34 -10.00
N ASN A 96 10.81 16.13 -9.40
CA ASN A 96 11.88 16.88 -10.05
C ASN A 96 13.23 16.88 -9.26
N GLU A 97 13.39 16.11 -8.17
CA GLU A 97 14.61 16.12 -7.34
C GLU A 97 15.32 14.76 -7.39
N GLY A 98 16.35 14.63 -8.24
CA GLY A 98 17.05 13.35 -8.45
C GLY A 98 17.91 12.91 -7.26
N LEU A 99 17.91 11.60 -6.98
CA LEU A 99 18.67 10.93 -5.91
C LEU A 99 20.10 10.49 -6.28
N GLU A 100 21.00 10.47 -5.28
CA GLU A 100 22.42 10.12 -5.42
C GLU A 100 22.77 8.60 -5.23
N GLU A 101 21.84 7.73 -4.81
CA GLU A 101 22.13 6.29 -4.55
C GLU A 101 21.24 5.33 -5.36
N ALA A 102 21.58 5.09 -6.63
CA ALA A 102 20.74 4.35 -7.58
C ALA A 102 20.55 2.83 -7.32
N ASP A 103 21.41 2.16 -6.54
CA ASP A 103 21.44 0.69 -6.56
C ASP A 103 20.38 0.04 -5.64
N GLU A 104 20.23 0.51 -4.40
CA GLU A 104 19.15 0.05 -3.50
C GLU A 104 17.76 0.49 -3.99
N THR A 105 17.72 1.63 -4.68
CA THR A 105 16.50 2.24 -5.20
C THR A 105 15.91 1.42 -6.35
N LEU A 106 16.74 0.85 -7.22
CA LEU A 106 16.26 0.05 -8.37
C LEU A 106 15.56 -1.25 -7.96
N ASP A 107 16.07 -1.96 -6.95
CA ASP A 107 15.43 -3.19 -6.45
C ASP A 107 14.07 -2.89 -5.80
N GLN A 108 13.98 -1.79 -5.05
CA GLN A 108 12.72 -1.33 -4.48
C GLN A 108 11.70 -0.98 -5.57
N ILE A 109 12.16 -0.26 -6.59
CA ILE A 109 11.32 0.13 -7.72
C ILE A 109 10.87 -1.09 -8.50
N PHE A 110 11.77 -2.04 -8.79
CA PHE A 110 11.43 -3.30 -9.45
C PHE A 110 10.31 -4.02 -8.69
N GLU A 111 10.45 -4.18 -7.37
CA GLU A 111 9.43 -4.83 -6.54
C GLU A 111 8.07 -4.11 -6.58
N MET A 112 8.06 -2.78 -6.74
CA MET A 112 6.85 -1.98 -6.82
C MET A 112 6.23 -1.94 -8.23
N VAL A 113 7.04 -2.04 -9.28
CA VAL A 113 6.56 -1.99 -10.67
C VAL A 113 6.29 -3.38 -11.26
N LYS A 114 6.74 -4.47 -10.63
CA LYS A 114 6.63 -5.84 -11.18
C LYS A 114 5.21 -6.26 -11.52
N ASP A 115 4.21 -5.74 -10.80
CA ASP A 115 2.79 -6.03 -11.00
C ASP A 115 2.15 -5.16 -12.10
N TYR A 116 2.93 -4.24 -12.69
CA TYR A 116 2.51 -3.32 -13.74
C TYR A 116 3.37 -3.55 -15.00
N PRO A 117 2.97 -4.47 -15.91
CA PRO A 117 3.82 -4.90 -17.03
C PRO A 117 4.34 -3.77 -17.92
N ASP A 118 3.55 -2.71 -18.09
CA ASP A 118 3.94 -1.54 -18.86
C ASP A 118 5.01 -0.70 -18.16
N LEU A 119 4.94 -0.56 -16.83
CA LEU A 119 5.95 0.14 -16.04
C LEU A 119 7.24 -0.69 -15.91
N LEU A 120 7.09 -2.00 -15.72
CA LEU A 120 8.22 -2.92 -15.71
C LEU A 120 8.98 -2.87 -17.03
N GLN A 121 8.28 -2.85 -18.17
CA GLN A 121 8.94 -2.73 -19.47
C GLN A 121 9.70 -1.41 -19.60
N LYS A 122 9.12 -0.28 -19.18
CA LYS A 122 9.80 1.03 -19.19
C LYS A 122 11.07 1.00 -18.32
N LEU A 123 11.03 0.36 -17.16
CA LEU A 123 12.19 0.22 -16.27
C LEU A 123 13.30 -0.59 -16.96
N VAL A 124 12.95 -1.71 -17.57
CA VAL A 124 13.90 -2.57 -18.30
C VAL A 124 14.50 -1.83 -19.49
N ASP A 125 13.69 -1.07 -20.25
CA ASP A 125 14.17 -0.27 -21.37
C ASP A 125 15.16 0.80 -20.90
N ALA A 126 14.89 1.47 -19.77
CA ALA A 126 15.78 2.46 -19.18
C ALA A 126 17.10 1.83 -18.69
N GLN A 127 17.04 0.66 -18.05
CA GLN A 127 18.23 -0.08 -17.63
C GLN A 127 19.09 -0.50 -18.83
N ASN A 128 18.46 -0.96 -19.91
CA ASN A 128 19.15 -1.29 -21.14
C ASN A 128 19.81 -0.06 -21.79
N ASP A 129 19.11 1.08 -21.81
CA ASP A 129 19.66 2.33 -22.34
C ASP A 129 20.88 2.81 -21.52
N TYR A 130 20.80 2.73 -20.18
CA TYR A 130 21.92 2.99 -19.29
C TYR A 130 23.12 2.06 -19.55
N ALA A 131 22.87 0.75 -19.68
CA ALA A 131 23.91 -0.22 -19.97
C ALA A 131 24.58 0.05 -21.34
N ASN A 132 23.79 0.36 -22.37
CA ASN A 132 24.29 0.72 -23.69
C ASN A 132 25.13 2.01 -23.66
N LYS A 133 24.72 3.01 -22.87
CA LYS A 133 25.49 4.26 -22.67
C LYS A 133 26.83 3.97 -22.00
N LEU A 134 26.85 3.15 -20.95
CA LEU A 134 28.09 2.73 -20.29
C LEU A 134 29.03 1.97 -21.25
N GLU A 135 28.49 1.06 -22.05
CA GLU A 135 29.28 0.32 -23.04
C GLU A 135 29.89 1.27 -24.09
N CYS A 136 29.10 2.19 -24.63
CA CYS A 136 29.59 3.23 -25.55
C CYS A 136 30.74 4.05 -24.95
N MET A 137 30.63 4.42 -23.66
CA MET A 137 31.66 5.18 -22.97
C MET A 137 32.96 4.37 -22.80
N VAL A 138 32.84 3.10 -22.42
CA VAL A 138 34.00 2.20 -22.27
C VAL A 138 34.72 2.03 -23.60
N GLU A 139 33.99 1.84 -24.71
CA GLU A 139 34.60 1.70 -26.03
C GLU A 139 35.27 3.00 -26.51
N ALA A 140 34.63 4.15 -26.31
CA ALA A 140 35.24 5.45 -26.63
C ALA A 140 36.56 5.67 -25.86
N THR A 141 36.60 5.25 -24.59
CA THR A 141 37.79 5.32 -23.74
C THR A 141 38.93 4.46 -24.27
N LYS A 142 38.64 3.20 -24.62
CA LYS A 142 39.63 2.28 -25.21
C LYS A 142 40.21 2.86 -26.50
N GLN A 143 39.37 3.48 -27.32
CA GLN A 143 39.81 4.11 -28.56
C GLN A 143 40.73 5.31 -28.31
N GLN A 144 40.41 6.18 -27.35
CA GLN A 144 41.26 7.32 -26.98
C GLN A 144 42.65 6.90 -26.47
N LEU A 145 42.73 5.83 -25.67
CA LEU A 145 44.00 5.26 -25.23
C LEU A 145 44.81 4.72 -26.41
N ALA A 146 44.16 4.01 -27.32
CA ALA A 146 44.82 3.49 -28.52
C ALA A 146 45.37 4.59 -29.44
N GLU A 147 44.66 5.73 -29.56
CA GLU A 147 45.06 6.87 -30.39
C GLU A 147 46.17 7.73 -29.77
N SER A 148 46.18 7.86 -28.44
CA SER A 148 47.22 8.60 -27.70
C SER A 148 48.53 7.82 -27.55
N GLY A 149 48.48 6.49 -27.69
CA GLY A 149 49.63 5.61 -27.43
C GLY A 149 49.97 5.52 -25.93
N GLU A 150 49.06 5.94 -25.07
CA GLU A 150 49.17 5.89 -23.62
C GLU A 150 48.55 4.58 -23.10
N ASP A 151 49.24 3.90 -22.17
CA ASP A 151 48.76 2.66 -21.54
C ASP A 151 47.80 2.93 -20.36
N ILE A 152 47.71 4.18 -19.91
CA ILE A 152 46.95 4.60 -18.72
C ILE A 152 46.21 5.89 -19.05
N LEU A 153 44.95 6.00 -18.62
CA LEU A 153 44.16 7.23 -18.71
C LEU A 153 44.83 8.37 -17.96
N SER A 154 44.81 9.57 -18.55
CA SER A 154 45.18 10.76 -17.81
C SER A 154 44.17 11.02 -16.67
N ASP A 155 44.62 11.68 -15.60
CA ASP A 155 43.75 12.07 -14.49
C ASP A 155 42.51 12.86 -14.98
N LYS A 156 42.69 13.67 -16.01
CA LYS A 156 41.62 14.48 -16.60
C LYS A 156 40.57 13.62 -17.30
N ASP A 157 41.00 12.58 -18.01
CA ASP A 157 40.10 11.67 -18.73
C ASP A 157 39.37 10.73 -17.75
N SER A 158 40.05 10.31 -16.67
CA SER A 158 39.42 9.58 -15.56
C SER A 158 38.27 10.38 -14.92
N VAL A 159 38.50 11.66 -14.62
CA VAL A 159 37.46 12.54 -14.05
C VAL A 159 36.31 12.76 -15.04
N ALA A 160 36.61 12.89 -16.34
CA ALA A 160 35.58 13.05 -17.37
C ALA A 160 34.68 11.80 -17.47
N LEU A 161 35.27 10.59 -17.34
CA LEU A 161 34.52 9.33 -17.35
C LEU A 161 33.62 9.19 -16.13
N GLU A 162 34.15 9.47 -14.94
CA GLU A 162 33.37 9.46 -13.70
C GLU A 162 32.19 10.43 -13.78
N THR A 163 32.42 11.64 -14.34
CA THR A 163 31.35 12.63 -14.57
C THR A 163 30.26 12.13 -15.52
N LEU A 164 30.64 11.43 -16.59
CA LEU A 164 29.69 10.88 -17.57
C LEU A 164 28.92 9.68 -17.00
N GLN A 165 29.56 8.82 -16.23
CA GLN A 165 28.91 7.70 -15.54
C GLN A 165 27.87 8.23 -14.56
N TYR A 166 28.23 9.27 -13.80
CA TYR A 166 27.33 9.94 -12.88
C TYR A 166 26.10 10.52 -13.58
N LYS A 167 26.28 11.18 -14.73
CA LYS A 167 25.16 11.71 -15.54
C LYS A 167 24.24 10.59 -16.05
N ALA A 168 24.80 9.53 -16.62
CA ALA A 168 24.01 8.40 -17.12
C ALA A 168 23.23 7.71 -15.99
N LYS A 169 23.84 7.60 -14.80
CA LYS A 169 23.20 7.06 -13.60
C LYS A 169 22.04 7.97 -13.13
N GLY A 170 22.24 9.29 -13.16
CA GLY A 170 21.20 10.28 -12.85
C GLY A 170 19.97 10.16 -13.75
N GLU A 171 20.17 10.01 -15.08
CA GLU A 171 19.06 9.80 -16.02
C GLU A 171 18.25 8.52 -15.72
N LEU A 172 18.93 7.44 -15.31
CA LEU A 172 18.26 6.20 -14.89
C LEU A 172 17.45 6.43 -13.60
N CYS A 173 18.02 7.13 -12.62
CA CYS A 173 17.34 7.48 -11.38
C CYS A 173 16.06 8.28 -11.62
N GLU A 174 16.12 9.33 -12.46
CA GLU A 174 14.96 10.17 -12.77
C GLU A 174 13.80 9.34 -13.38
N ILE A 175 14.11 8.44 -14.31
CA ILE A 175 13.10 7.55 -14.89
C ILE A 175 12.56 6.59 -13.83
N ALA A 176 13.42 6.01 -13.01
CA ALA A 176 13.03 5.06 -11.98
C ALA A 176 12.10 5.73 -10.95
N GLU A 177 12.41 6.94 -10.51
CA GLU A 177 11.56 7.76 -9.62
C GLU A 177 10.19 8.07 -10.24
N GLN A 178 10.16 8.39 -11.53
CA GLN A 178 8.90 8.61 -12.25
C GLN A 178 8.02 7.35 -12.25
N LEU A 179 8.63 6.17 -12.49
CA LEU A 179 7.92 4.89 -12.50
C LEU A 179 7.45 4.50 -11.10
N LEU A 180 8.26 4.76 -10.07
CA LEU A 180 7.91 4.57 -8.66
C LEU A 180 6.65 5.36 -8.30
N ARG A 181 6.64 6.66 -8.65
CA ARG A 181 5.50 7.54 -8.44
C ARG A 181 4.27 7.04 -9.19
N GLU A 182 4.42 6.65 -10.46
CA GLU A 182 3.31 6.15 -11.28
C GLU A 182 2.73 4.85 -10.69
N ALA A 183 3.57 3.90 -10.26
CA ALA A 183 3.15 2.67 -9.62
C ALA A 183 2.42 2.93 -8.30
N PHE A 184 2.95 3.81 -7.46
CA PHE A 184 2.32 4.19 -6.19
C PHE A 184 0.93 4.80 -6.42
N LEU A 185 0.81 5.75 -7.35
CA LEU A 185 -0.47 6.39 -7.69
C LEU A 185 -1.50 5.37 -8.18
N ARG A 186 -1.11 4.47 -9.10
CA ARG A 186 -2.00 3.39 -9.59
C ARG A 186 -2.45 2.49 -8.46
N LYS A 187 -1.53 2.09 -7.57
CA LYS A 187 -1.88 1.28 -6.40
C LYS A 187 -2.90 2.01 -5.52
N GLN A 188 -2.70 3.29 -5.26
CA GLN A 188 -3.62 4.06 -4.45
C GLN A 188 -5.02 4.18 -5.07
N GLU A 189 -5.10 4.39 -6.38
CA GLU A 189 -6.39 4.36 -7.09
C GLU A 189 -7.10 3.01 -6.93
N THR A 190 -6.35 1.90 -6.90
CA THR A 190 -6.96 0.58 -6.62
C THR A 190 -7.48 0.48 -5.18
N TYR A 191 -6.80 1.06 -4.19
CA TYR A 191 -7.29 1.13 -2.81
C TYR A 191 -8.58 1.95 -2.71
N GLU A 192 -8.59 3.16 -3.26
CA GLU A 192 -9.76 4.05 -3.25
C GLU A 192 -10.98 3.36 -3.91
N ALA A 193 -10.75 2.64 -5.03
CA ALA A 193 -11.78 1.87 -5.71
C ALA A 193 -12.29 0.68 -4.87
N GLN A 194 -11.38 -0.05 -4.22
CA GLN A 194 -11.73 -1.18 -3.34
C GLN A 194 -12.49 -0.71 -2.10
N GLU A 195 -12.07 0.38 -1.47
CA GLU A 195 -12.69 0.96 -0.30
C GLU A 195 -14.11 1.44 -0.62
N LYS A 196 -14.29 2.13 -1.75
CA LYS A 196 -15.61 2.54 -2.24
C LYS A 196 -16.53 1.33 -2.41
N LYS A 197 -16.03 0.27 -3.05
CA LYS A 197 -16.78 -0.98 -3.24
C LYS A 197 -17.12 -1.65 -1.90
N TYR A 198 -16.22 -1.60 -0.92
CA TYR A 198 -16.47 -2.13 0.42
C TYR A 198 -17.56 -1.34 1.14
N LYS A 199 -17.51 0.00 1.11
CA LYS A 199 -18.55 0.87 1.68
C LYS A 199 -19.92 0.60 1.06
N GLU A 200 -19.98 0.39 -0.26
CA GLU A 200 -21.20 -0.02 -0.96
C GLU A 200 -21.72 -1.39 -0.48
N LEU A 201 -20.83 -2.39 -0.39
CA LEU A 201 -21.17 -3.73 0.10
C LEU A 201 -21.65 -3.71 1.55
N GLU A 202 -21.00 -2.93 2.41
CA GLU A 202 -21.35 -2.79 3.82
C GLU A 202 -22.71 -2.11 3.99
N SER A 203 -22.98 -1.05 3.20
CA SER A 203 -24.29 -0.42 3.12
C SER A 203 -25.38 -1.42 2.75
N GLU A 204 -25.14 -2.25 1.73
CA GLU A 204 -26.11 -3.27 1.31
C GLU A 204 -26.26 -4.37 2.37
N TYR A 205 -25.18 -4.81 3.02
CA TYR A 205 -25.24 -5.75 4.15
C TYR A 205 -26.08 -5.19 5.31
N ARG A 206 -25.85 -3.93 5.72
CA ARG A 206 -26.64 -3.25 6.76
C ARG A 206 -28.12 -3.17 6.36
N ARG A 207 -28.41 -2.90 5.09
CA ARG A 207 -29.77 -2.88 4.53
C ARG A 207 -30.43 -4.26 4.62
N LEU A 208 -29.75 -5.31 4.18
CA LEU A 208 -30.24 -6.69 4.22
C LEU A 208 -30.49 -7.16 5.66
N LYS A 209 -29.57 -6.90 6.59
CA LYS A 209 -29.72 -7.20 8.02
C LYS A 209 -30.92 -6.48 8.65
N LYS A 210 -31.19 -5.23 8.23
CA LYS A 210 -32.38 -4.48 8.63
C LYS A 210 -33.68 -5.05 8.03
N MET A 211 -33.61 -5.70 6.87
CA MET A 211 -34.76 -6.43 6.30
C MET A 211 -35.00 -7.74 7.03
N GLU A 212 -33.96 -8.52 7.31
CA GLU A 212 -34.03 -9.78 8.06
C GLU A 212 -34.67 -9.60 9.44
N THR A 213 -34.22 -8.59 10.20
CA THR A 213 -34.79 -8.23 11.51
C THR A 213 -36.23 -7.70 11.46
N ARG A 214 -36.75 -7.34 10.28
CA ARG A 214 -38.15 -6.92 10.10
C ARG A 214 -39.10 -8.11 9.94
N TYR A 215 -38.61 -9.31 9.61
CA TYR A 215 -39.44 -10.51 9.38
C TYR A 215 -39.66 -11.38 10.63
N GLU A 216 -39.15 -11.00 11.81
CA GLU A 216 -39.45 -11.68 13.08
C GLU A 216 -40.58 -11.01 13.89
N VAL A 217 -41.64 -10.56 13.24
CA VAL A 217 -42.92 -10.38 13.93
C VAL A 217 -43.83 -11.52 13.51
N GLY A 218 -43.59 -12.70 14.09
CA GLY A 218 -44.65 -13.70 14.19
C GLY A 218 -45.87 -12.97 14.76
N HIS A 219 -46.97 -12.95 13.99
CA HIS A 219 -48.16 -12.18 14.33
C HIS A 219 -48.52 -12.47 15.78
N LYS A 220 -48.32 -11.51 16.69
CA LYS A 220 -48.61 -11.71 18.11
C LYS A 220 -50.09 -12.03 18.21
N VAL A 221 -50.41 -13.27 18.57
CA VAL A 221 -51.79 -13.71 18.78
C VAL A 221 -52.19 -13.28 20.18
N TYR A 222 -53.05 -12.28 20.28
CA TYR A 222 -53.54 -11.81 21.56
C TYR A 222 -54.66 -12.72 22.08
N SER A 223 -54.82 -12.75 23.41
CA SER A 223 -55.75 -13.64 24.13
C SER A 223 -57.18 -13.66 23.56
N ASN A 224 -57.67 -12.54 23.03
CA ASN A 224 -59.02 -12.41 22.46
C ASN A 224 -59.11 -12.58 20.93
N ASP A 225 -57.99 -12.70 20.22
CA ASP A 225 -57.97 -12.81 18.76
C ASP A 225 -58.55 -14.15 18.29
N PRO A 226 -59.08 -14.24 17.05
CA PRO A 226 -59.46 -15.52 16.46
C PRO A 226 -58.29 -16.52 16.50
N CYS A 227 -58.58 -17.76 16.90
CA CYS A 227 -57.54 -18.78 17.08
C CYS A 227 -56.97 -19.23 15.73
N PRO A 228 -55.62 -19.25 15.55
CA PRO A 228 -54.98 -19.56 14.27
C PRO A 228 -55.15 -21.02 13.81
N CYS A 229 -55.68 -21.91 14.66
CA CYS A 229 -55.98 -23.30 14.30
C CYS A 229 -57.30 -23.47 13.50
N GLY A 230 -57.99 -22.38 13.15
CA GLY A 230 -59.22 -22.41 12.35
C GLY A 230 -60.49 -22.83 13.11
N SER A 231 -60.47 -22.89 14.44
CA SER A 231 -61.63 -23.36 15.24
C SER A 231 -62.79 -22.36 15.36
N GLY A 232 -62.63 -21.13 14.85
CA GLY A 232 -63.61 -20.04 14.99
C GLY A 232 -63.74 -19.45 16.41
N LYS A 233 -62.95 -19.93 17.39
CA LYS A 233 -62.97 -19.49 18.79
C LYS A 233 -61.88 -18.45 19.07
N LYS A 234 -62.04 -17.63 20.13
CA LYS A 234 -60.96 -16.76 20.63
C LYS A 234 -59.77 -17.59 21.14
N TYR A 235 -58.54 -17.11 20.96
CA TYR A 235 -57.30 -17.84 21.28
C TYR A 235 -57.27 -18.40 22.71
N LYS A 236 -57.61 -17.58 23.72
CA LYS A 236 -57.69 -18.00 25.14
C LYS A 236 -58.72 -19.09 25.45
N LYS A 237 -59.67 -19.32 24.54
CA LYS A 237 -60.70 -20.37 24.68
C LYS A 237 -60.38 -21.62 23.83
N CYS A 238 -59.24 -21.63 23.13
CA CYS A 238 -58.80 -22.72 22.25
C CYS A 238 -57.33 -23.07 22.53
N CYS A 239 -56.39 -22.74 21.64
CA CYS A 239 -54.98 -23.12 21.76
C CYS A 239 -54.23 -22.38 22.88
N GLY A 240 -54.77 -21.28 23.39
CA GLY A 240 -54.23 -20.54 24.54
C GLY A 240 -54.88 -20.89 25.88
N LYS A 241 -55.63 -22.01 25.96
CA LYS A 241 -56.11 -22.54 27.24
C LYS A 241 -54.95 -23.25 27.95
N ALA A 242 -54.46 -22.66 29.03
CA ALA A 242 -53.89 -23.43 30.12
C ALA A 242 -55.04 -24.04 30.95
#